data_AF-A0A2W2EN92-F1
#
_entry.id   AF-A0A2W2EN92-F1
#
_cell.length_a   1.000
_cell.length_b   1.000
_cell.length_c   1.000
_cell.angle_alpha   90.00
_cell.angle_beta   90.00
_cell.angle_gamma   90.00
#
_symmetry.space_group_name_H-M   'P 1'
#
loop_
_entity.id
_entity.type
_entity.pdbx_description
1 polymer ?
#
loop_
_entity_poly.entity_id
_entity_poly.type
_entity_poly.pdbx_seq_one_letter_code
_entity_poly.pdbx_strand_id
1 'polypeptide(L)'
;MHHHNHYYGQTHILARHCGLDDEFPPRLRGYLQHGWNVGCGWNPVHEFFDGAWRYVWSDAPRRRGHSLGRRNYHVIGAPWLYLMDLEPELGAVPEEKREGTLWFLFHGWEGGKIQGDHARLIDEIRETEPGPVTFSLYYTEYDRPEVRGFYERAGFEVISFGRRGWNYEGTDRRFLYKQLAAFRRHKRVAANRLSTAVFYGIAAGCEPAVYGDPMVMEGENPLFGGVARVARLWPEMHGKNIDLATARDIADQELGRAWLASPAELRMLFDWNERD
;
A
#
# COMPACT_ATOMS: atom_id res chain seq x y z
N MET A 1 -8.51 16.44 -13.63
CA MET A 1 -8.43 15.51 -12.48
C MET A 1 -6.94 15.19 -12.28
N HIS A 2 -6.49 14.79 -11.10
CA HIS A 2 -5.10 14.36 -10.93
C HIS A 2 -5.02 12.84 -11.16
N HIS A 3 -4.19 12.38 -12.10
CA HIS A 3 -4.21 10.99 -12.56
C HIS A 3 -3.80 9.99 -11.47
N HIS A 4 -3.01 10.41 -10.47
CA HIS A 4 -2.65 9.58 -9.32
C HIS A 4 -3.85 9.10 -8.50
N ASN A 5 -5.01 9.78 -8.59
CA ASN A 5 -6.20 9.36 -7.84
C ASN A 5 -6.67 7.96 -8.27
N HIS A 6 -6.40 7.55 -9.51
CA HIS A 6 -6.77 6.24 -10.02
C HIS A 6 -5.76 5.14 -9.69
N TYR A 7 -4.57 5.47 -9.20
CA TYR A 7 -3.54 4.48 -8.94
C TYR A 7 -4.09 3.34 -8.07
N TYR A 8 -3.84 2.12 -8.53
CA TYR A 8 -4.29 0.88 -7.89
C TYR A 8 -5.82 0.70 -7.80
N GLY A 9 -6.60 1.47 -8.55
CA GLY A 9 -8.06 1.39 -8.57
C GLY A 9 -8.77 2.14 -7.45
N GLN A 10 -8.09 3.06 -6.74
CA GLN A 10 -8.64 3.67 -5.52
C GLN A 10 -9.91 4.49 -5.74
N THR A 11 -9.96 5.39 -6.73
CA THR A 11 -11.19 6.12 -7.04
C THR A 11 -12.34 5.18 -7.42
N HIS A 12 -12.05 4.06 -8.10
CA HIS A 12 -13.06 3.08 -8.49
C HIS A 12 -13.70 2.42 -7.26
N ILE A 13 -12.89 2.03 -6.28
CA ILE A 13 -13.37 1.49 -4.99
C ILE A 13 -14.25 2.50 -4.26
N LEU A 14 -13.81 3.77 -4.17
CA LEU A 14 -14.58 4.82 -3.50
C LEU A 14 -15.90 5.12 -4.23
N ALA A 15 -15.91 5.13 -5.57
CA ALA A 15 -17.13 5.31 -6.35
C ALA A 15 -18.12 4.16 -6.12
N ARG A 16 -17.65 2.92 -6.10
CA ARG A 16 -18.48 1.75 -5.79
C ARG A 16 -19.05 1.79 -4.37
N HIS A 17 -18.24 2.14 -3.37
CA HIS A 17 -18.72 2.35 -1.99
C HIS A 17 -19.79 3.44 -1.94
N CYS A 18 -19.63 4.48 -2.75
CA CYS A 18 -20.63 5.53 -2.89
C CYS A 18 -21.87 5.09 -3.69
N GLY A 19 -21.93 3.90 -4.29
CA GLY A 19 -23.03 3.48 -5.16
C GLY A 19 -23.09 4.25 -6.48
N LEU A 20 -21.93 4.64 -7.02
CA LEU A 20 -21.77 5.32 -8.31
C LEU A 20 -21.12 4.37 -9.32
N ASP A 21 -21.10 4.75 -10.60
CA ASP A 21 -20.37 4.03 -11.64
C ASP A 21 -18.88 3.92 -11.27
N ASP A 22 -18.39 2.70 -11.10
CA ASP A 22 -17.00 2.41 -10.79
C ASP A 22 -16.19 1.95 -12.00
N GLU A 23 -16.78 1.86 -13.19
CA GLU A 23 -16.04 1.71 -14.45
C GLU A 23 -15.49 3.07 -14.90
N PHE A 24 -16.33 4.11 -14.80
CA PHE A 24 -16.01 5.50 -15.14
C PHE A 24 -16.33 6.44 -13.96
N PRO A 25 -15.56 6.38 -12.87
CA PRO A 25 -15.90 7.08 -11.65
C PRO A 25 -15.92 8.61 -11.83
N PRO A 26 -16.82 9.32 -11.14
CA PRO A 26 -16.90 10.77 -11.24
C PRO A 26 -15.60 11.46 -10.83
N ARG A 27 -15.47 12.72 -11.25
CA ARG A 27 -14.22 13.45 -11.05
C ARG A 27 -13.97 13.75 -9.57
N LEU A 28 -12.94 13.11 -8.99
CA LEU A 28 -12.42 13.50 -7.68
C LEU A 28 -11.69 14.85 -7.78
N ARG A 29 -12.23 15.87 -7.12
CA ARG A 29 -11.65 17.22 -7.04
C ARG A 29 -10.65 17.30 -5.88
N GLY A 30 -9.37 17.08 -6.20
CA GLY A 30 -8.27 17.13 -5.23
C GLY A 30 -7.31 15.97 -5.43
N TYR A 31 -6.56 15.66 -4.38
CA TYR A 31 -5.50 14.66 -4.37
C TYR A 31 -5.79 13.60 -3.33
N LEU A 32 -5.90 12.34 -3.78
CA LEU A 32 -6.06 11.20 -2.91
C LEU A 32 -4.68 10.63 -2.55
N GLN A 33 -4.42 10.43 -1.26
CA GLN A 33 -3.29 9.64 -0.80
C GLN A 33 -3.43 8.22 -1.36
N HIS A 34 -2.41 7.74 -2.06
CA HIS A 34 -2.45 6.43 -2.73
C HIS A 34 -1.52 5.38 -2.12
N GLY A 35 -0.75 5.75 -1.10
CA GLY A 35 0.19 4.88 -0.40
C GLY A 35 0.53 5.42 0.98
N TRP A 36 0.96 4.54 1.88
CA TRP A 36 1.53 4.92 3.17
C TRP A 36 2.91 5.56 2.96
N ASN A 37 3.20 6.59 3.75
CA ASN A 37 4.55 7.14 3.90
C ASN A 37 4.70 7.80 5.28
N VAL A 38 5.94 7.92 5.75
CA VAL A 38 6.29 8.62 6.99
C VAL A 38 5.95 10.12 6.97
N GLY A 39 5.71 10.68 5.80
CA GLY A 39 5.46 12.08 5.58
C GLY A 39 4.00 12.45 5.78
N CYS A 40 3.54 13.37 4.95
CA CYS A 40 2.20 13.94 5.02
C CYS A 40 1.19 13.26 4.10
N GLY A 41 1.50 12.07 3.56
CA GLY A 41 0.66 11.37 2.58
C GLY A 41 1.18 11.44 1.14
N TRP A 42 2.24 12.20 0.85
CA TRP A 42 2.85 12.30 -0.48
C TRP A 42 4.37 12.39 -0.43
N ASN A 43 4.99 12.12 -1.57
CA ASN A 43 6.39 12.44 -1.81
C ASN A 43 6.62 13.96 -1.55
N PRO A 44 7.71 14.36 -0.89
CA PRO A 44 8.10 15.75 -0.65
C PRO A 44 8.05 16.66 -1.88
N VAL A 45 8.49 16.16 -3.04
CA VAL A 45 8.51 16.92 -4.30
C VAL A 45 7.19 16.87 -5.05
N HIS A 46 6.15 16.26 -4.47
CA HIS A 46 4.83 16.23 -5.10
C HIS A 46 4.24 17.64 -5.15
N GLU A 47 4.04 18.14 -6.37
CA GLU A 47 3.42 19.44 -6.61
C GLU A 47 1.91 19.35 -6.46
N PHE A 48 1.34 20.34 -5.79
CA PHE A 48 -0.10 20.48 -5.65
C PHE A 48 -0.54 21.78 -6.29
N PHE A 49 -1.69 21.77 -6.96
CA PHE A 49 -2.39 23.01 -7.25
C PHE A 49 -2.77 23.72 -5.95
N ASP A 50 -2.60 25.04 -5.94
CA ASP A 50 -2.93 25.84 -4.76
C ASP A 50 -4.44 25.77 -4.46
N GLY A 51 -4.77 25.78 -3.17
CA GLY A 51 -6.15 25.61 -2.70
C GLY A 51 -6.75 24.20 -2.85
N ALA A 52 -6.09 23.25 -3.52
CA ALA A 52 -6.66 21.91 -3.72
C ALA A 52 -6.83 21.12 -2.42
N TRP A 53 -7.94 20.36 -2.32
CA TRP A 53 -8.18 19.42 -1.24
C TRP A 53 -7.23 18.21 -1.31
N ARG A 54 -6.84 17.75 -0.12
CA ARG A 54 -5.94 16.62 0.13
C ARG A 54 -6.66 15.60 0.99
N TYR A 55 -6.99 14.46 0.40
CA TYR A 55 -7.70 13.38 1.09
C TYR A 55 -6.68 12.36 1.56
N VAL A 56 -6.55 12.22 2.88
CA VAL A 56 -5.59 11.32 3.55
C VAL A 56 -6.30 10.23 4.31
N TRP A 57 -5.58 9.15 4.60
CA TRP A 57 -6.17 7.99 5.26
C TRP A 57 -6.41 8.23 6.74
N SER A 58 -5.45 8.86 7.43
CA SER A 58 -5.51 9.06 8.89
C SER A 58 -5.14 10.49 9.29
N ASP A 59 -5.30 10.81 10.57
CA ASP A 59 -5.00 12.15 11.08
C ASP A 59 -3.49 12.46 11.09
N ALA A 60 -2.64 11.45 11.22
CA ALA A 60 -1.18 11.59 11.26
C ALA A 60 -0.60 12.33 10.02
N PRO A 61 -0.86 11.89 8.77
CA PRO A 61 -0.40 12.60 7.57
C PRO A 61 -0.96 14.03 7.47
N ARG A 62 -2.20 14.27 7.93
CA ARG A 62 -2.77 15.64 8.01
C ARG A 62 -1.95 16.52 8.95
N ARG A 63 -1.70 16.07 10.19
CA ARG A 63 -0.90 16.84 11.18
C ARG A 63 0.50 17.13 10.66
N ARG A 64 1.16 16.14 10.06
CA ARG A 64 2.49 16.32 9.44
C ARG A 64 2.44 17.30 8.27
N GLY A 65 1.38 17.26 7.46
CA GLY A 65 1.12 18.24 6.40
C GLY A 65 0.98 19.66 6.92
N HIS A 66 0.21 19.84 8.00
CA HIS A 66 0.05 21.14 8.66
C HIS A 66 1.37 21.72 9.16
N SER A 67 2.24 20.88 9.74
CA SER A 67 3.59 21.27 10.16
C SER A 67 4.51 21.67 8.99
N LEU A 68 4.22 21.20 7.77
CA LEU A 68 4.89 21.62 6.54
C LEU A 68 4.23 22.86 5.88
N GLY A 69 3.32 23.54 6.58
CA GLY A 69 2.58 24.69 6.05
C GLY A 69 1.47 24.33 5.06
N ARG A 70 1.24 23.04 4.79
CA ARG A 70 0.16 22.58 3.89
C ARG A 70 -1.19 22.68 4.60
N ARG A 71 -2.26 22.97 3.85
CA ARG A 71 -3.64 23.11 4.37
C ARG A 71 -4.62 22.29 3.53
N ASN A 72 -5.92 22.45 3.74
CA ASN A 72 -7.00 21.81 2.98
C ASN A 72 -6.90 20.29 2.98
N TYR A 73 -6.96 19.70 4.17
CA TYR A 73 -6.94 18.27 4.36
C TYR A 73 -8.30 17.75 4.83
N HIS A 74 -8.70 16.59 4.31
CA HIS A 74 -9.77 15.77 4.86
C HIS A 74 -9.24 14.36 5.12
N VAL A 75 -9.61 13.80 6.26
CA VAL A 75 -9.28 12.41 6.63
C VAL A 75 -10.47 11.54 6.24
N ILE A 76 -10.24 10.45 5.52
CA ILE A 76 -11.31 9.60 4.97
C ILE A 76 -11.06 8.09 5.15
N GLY A 77 -10.00 7.65 5.82
CA GLY A 77 -9.61 6.23 5.80
C GLY A 77 -9.00 5.78 4.47
N ALA A 78 -8.26 4.67 4.49
CA ALA A 78 -7.66 4.12 3.28
C ALA A 78 -8.72 3.45 2.39
N PRO A 79 -8.73 3.66 1.06
CA PRO A 79 -9.59 2.94 0.11
C PRO A 79 -9.55 1.40 0.27
N TRP A 80 -8.44 0.88 0.79
CA TRP A 80 -8.30 -0.53 1.17
C TRP A 80 -9.39 -1.03 2.12
N LEU A 81 -9.73 -0.25 3.14
CA LEU A 81 -10.71 -0.65 4.16
C LEU A 81 -12.13 -0.70 3.57
N TYR A 82 -12.48 0.27 2.72
CA TYR A 82 -13.72 0.25 1.96
C TYR A 82 -13.82 -0.97 1.03
N LEU A 83 -12.71 -1.34 0.39
CA LEU A 83 -12.66 -2.56 -0.42
C LEU A 83 -12.93 -3.81 0.43
N MET A 84 -12.35 -3.90 1.62
CA MET A 84 -12.60 -5.04 2.51
C MET A 84 -14.07 -5.16 2.90
N ASP A 85 -14.75 -4.04 3.14
CA ASP A 85 -16.19 -3.99 3.46
C ASP A 85 -17.06 -4.34 2.24
N LEU A 86 -16.68 -3.87 1.05
CA LEU A 86 -17.36 -4.18 -0.22
C LEU A 86 -17.21 -5.65 -0.64
N GLU A 87 -16.12 -6.29 -0.24
CA GLU A 87 -15.72 -7.62 -0.68
C GLU A 87 -15.35 -8.51 0.53
N PRO A 88 -16.28 -8.83 1.44
CA PRO A 88 -15.96 -9.58 2.66
C PRO A 88 -15.42 -10.99 2.36
N GLU A 89 -15.93 -11.63 1.30
CA GLU A 89 -15.61 -13.02 0.94
C GLU A 89 -14.45 -13.15 -0.06
N LEU A 90 -13.98 -12.04 -0.66
CA LEU A 90 -12.99 -12.11 -1.73
C LEU A 90 -11.68 -12.73 -1.25
N GLY A 91 -11.37 -13.91 -1.76
CA GLY A 91 -10.17 -14.67 -1.41
C GLY A 91 -10.12 -15.14 0.04
N ALA A 92 -11.23 -15.01 0.79
CA ALA A 92 -11.34 -15.55 2.13
C ALA A 92 -11.18 -17.08 2.09
N VAL A 93 -10.31 -17.60 2.93
CA VAL A 93 -10.19 -19.03 3.22
C VAL A 93 -10.22 -19.19 4.75
N PRO A 94 -10.67 -20.34 5.26
CA PRO A 94 -10.59 -20.62 6.70
C PRO A 94 -9.17 -20.41 7.24
N GLU A 95 -9.05 -19.86 8.46
CA GLU A 95 -7.77 -19.48 9.05
C GLU A 95 -6.79 -20.66 9.13
N GLU A 96 -7.28 -21.87 9.43
CA GLU A 96 -6.48 -23.09 9.48
C GLU A 96 -5.94 -23.54 8.12
N LYS A 97 -6.46 -22.99 7.02
CA LYS A 97 -6.01 -23.25 5.65
C LYS A 97 -5.10 -22.16 5.08
N ARG A 98 -4.90 -21.06 5.81
CA ARG A 98 -3.96 -20.02 5.39
C ARG A 98 -2.55 -20.51 5.58
N GLU A 99 -1.72 -20.39 4.55
CA GLU A 99 -0.34 -20.90 4.57
C GLU A 99 0.63 -19.93 3.90
N GLY A 100 1.92 -20.12 4.16
CA GLY A 100 2.99 -19.38 3.51
C GLY A 100 3.06 -17.89 3.82
N THR A 101 3.97 -17.24 3.10
CA THR A 101 4.33 -15.83 3.30
C THR A 101 4.25 -15.09 1.98
N LEU A 102 3.47 -14.01 1.95
CA LEU A 102 3.49 -13.06 0.85
C LEU A 102 4.58 -12.02 1.11
N TRP A 103 5.65 -12.09 0.32
CA TRP A 103 6.83 -11.25 0.46
C TRP A 103 6.77 -10.03 -0.45
N PHE A 104 6.85 -8.84 0.12
CA PHE A 104 6.97 -7.57 -0.59
C PHE A 104 8.40 -7.08 -0.52
N LEU A 105 9.11 -7.23 -1.63
CA LEU A 105 10.43 -6.68 -1.75
C LEU A 105 10.34 -5.16 -2.00
N PHE A 106 11.27 -4.40 -1.44
CA PHE A 106 11.47 -3.01 -1.79
C PHE A 106 11.99 -2.94 -3.22
N HIS A 107 11.27 -2.20 -4.04
CA HIS A 107 11.44 -2.15 -5.48
C HIS A 107 11.82 -0.75 -5.94
N GLY A 108 12.50 -0.71 -7.08
CA GLY A 108 12.76 0.54 -7.77
C GLY A 108 11.43 1.07 -8.30
N TRP A 109 11.45 2.31 -8.75
CA TRP A 109 10.37 2.84 -9.59
C TRP A 109 10.97 3.33 -10.90
N GLU A 110 10.14 3.81 -11.82
CA GLU A 110 10.49 4.13 -13.21
C GLU A 110 11.76 5.02 -13.37
N GLY A 111 12.21 5.71 -12.31
CA GLY A 111 13.42 6.55 -12.31
C GLY A 111 14.57 6.18 -11.36
N GLY A 112 14.57 5.02 -10.67
CA GLY A 112 15.60 4.71 -9.65
C GLY A 112 16.10 3.26 -9.67
N LYS A 113 17.43 3.06 -9.63
CA LYS A 113 18.06 1.74 -9.47
C LYS A 113 18.22 1.40 -7.98
N ILE A 114 17.95 0.15 -7.60
CA ILE A 114 18.24 -0.37 -6.26
C ILE A 114 19.64 -0.96 -6.21
N GLN A 115 20.31 -0.76 -5.07
CA GLN A 115 21.49 -1.51 -4.66
C GLN A 115 21.15 -2.30 -3.38
N GLY A 116 21.53 -3.58 -3.33
CA GLY A 116 21.31 -4.45 -2.17
C GLY A 116 21.79 -5.88 -2.42
N ASP A 117 21.94 -6.66 -1.35
CA ASP A 117 22.37 -8.06 -1.43
C ASP A 117 21.17 -9.01 -1.51
N HIS A 118 20.73 -9.26 -2.74
CA HIS A 118 19.60 -10.12 -3.01
C HIS A 118 19.85 -11.59 -2.63
N ALA A 119 21.10 -12.07 -2.71
CA ALA A 119 21.43 -13.46 -2.38
C ALA A 119 21.32 -13.68 -0.87
N ARG A 120 21.94 -12.78 -0.09
CA ARG A 120 21.82 -12.81 1.38
C ARG A 120 20.38 -12.68 1.85
N LEU A 121 19.59 -11.82 1.20
CA LEU A 121 18.17 -11.69 1.55
C LEU A 121 17.41 -13.00 1.30
N ILE A 122 17.66 -13.69 0.18
CA ILE A 122 17.05 -14.99 -0.11
C ILE A 122 17.41 -16.03 0.96
N ASP A 123 18.68 -16.09 1.35
CA ASP A 123 19.15 -17.02 2.39
C ASP A 123 18.46 -16.71 3.73
N GLU A 124 18.38 -15.44 4.12
CA GLU A 124 17.70 -15.05 5.36
C GLU A 124 16.19 -15.36 5.34
N ILE A 125 15.53 -15.22 4.18
CA ILE A 125 14.12 -15.58 4.00
C ILE A 125 13.93 -17.10 4.18
N ARG A 126 14.78 -17.92 3.57
CA ARG A 126 14.71 -19.38 3.69
C ARG A 126 14.94 -19.86 5.12
N GLU A 127 15.79 -19.19 5.87
CA GLU A 127 16.04 -19.48 7.28
C GLU A 127 14.88 -19.06 8.20
N THR A 128 14.13 -18.02 7.80
CA THR A 128 13.14 -17.36 8.68
C THR A 128 11.72 -17.84 8.42
N GLU A 129 11.33 -17.99 7.16
CA GLU A 129 9.94 -18.23 6.79
C GLU A 129 9.61 -19.73 6.84
N PRO A 130 8.56 -20.12 7.59
CA PRO A 130 8.31 -21.53 7.92
C PRO A 130 7.65 -22.34 6.79
N GLY A 131 7.32 -21.71 5.66
CA GLY A 131 6.53 -22.31 4.59
C GLY A 131 6.82 -21.71 3.22
N PRO A 132 5.99 -21.99 2.20
CA PRO A 132 6.19 -21.44 0.86
C PRO A 132 6.16 -19.91 0.90
N VAL A 133 7.02 -19.28 0.09
CA VAL A 133 7.10 -17.83 -0.03
C VAL A 133 6.74 -17.42 -1.45
N THR A 134 5.77 -16.51 -1.55
CA THR A 134 5.33 -15.91 -2.81
C THR A 134 5.83 -14.46 -2.84
N PHE A 135 6.69 -14.13 -3.80
CA PHE A 135 7.24 -12.80 -4.00
C PHE A 135 6.28 -11.93 -4.82
N SER A 136 5.94 -10.75 -4.30
CA SER A 136 5.31 -9.70 -5.08
C SER A 136 6.37 -8.77 -5.68
N LEU A 137 6.43 -8.72 -7.01
CA LEU A 137 7.24 -7.75 -7.75
C LEU A 137 6.37 -6.61 -8.27
N TYR A 138 6.93 -5.39 -8.28
CA TYR A 138 6.29 -4.29 -8.99
C TYR A 138 6.31 -4.57 -10.50
N TYR A 139 5.28 -4.13 -11.25
CA TYR A 139 5.08 -4.61 -12.63
C TYR A 139 6.28 -4.33 -13.54
N THR A 140 7.03 -3.24 -13.32
CA THR A 140 8.21 -2.93 -14.14
C THR A 140 9.34 -3.93 -13.95
N GLU A 141 9.46 -4.56 -12.79
CA GLU A 141 10.43 -5.62 -12.52
C GLU A 141 9.86 -6.99 -12.86
N TYR A 142 8.56 -7.20 -12.64
CA TYR A 142 7.88 -8.43 -13.01
C TYR A 142 7.92 -8.68 -14.54
N ASP A 143 7.78 -7.60 -15.33
CA ASP A 143 7.85 -7.64 -16.80
C ASP A 143 9.28 -7.87 -17.32
N ARG A 144 10.29 -7.89 -16.43
CA ARG A 144 11.70 -8.15 -16.75
C ARG A 144 12.07 -9.60 -16.41
N PRO A 145 12.14 -10.51 -17.39
CA PRO A 145 12.35 -11.94 -17.13
C PRO A 145 13.64 -12.25 -16.37
N GLU A 146 14.66 -11.42 -16.52
CA GLU A 146 15.93 -11.57 -15.80
C GLU A 146 15.79 -11.31 -14.30
N VAL A 147 14.96 -10.32 -13.92
CA VAL A 147 14.69 -9.98 -12.51
C VAL A 147 13.74 -11.01 -11.91
N ARG A 148 12.62 -11.28 -12.59
CA ARG A 148 11.65 -12.30 -12.14
C ARG A 148 12.30 -13.67 -11.99
N GLY A 149 13.04 -14.10 -13.00
CA GLY A 149 13.69 -15.40 -13.04
C GLY A 149 14.74 -15.60 -11.95
N PHE A 150 15.29 -14.53 -11.38
CA PHE A 150 16.22 -14.63 -10.24
C PHE A 150 15.55 -15.25 -9.01
N TYR A 151 14.32 -14.83 -8.69
CA TYR A 151 13.55 -15.36 -7.57
C TYR A 151 12.90 -16.72 -7.90
N GLU A 152 12.42 -16.90 -9.13
CA GLU A 152 11.86 -18.19 -9.58
C GLU A 152 12.91 -19.31 -9.50
N ARG A 153 14.15 -19.04 -9.92
CA ARG A 153 15.27 -20.00 -9.79
C ARG A 153 15.66 -20.29 -8.35
N ALA A 154 15.34 -19.39 -7.42
CA ALA A 154 15.49 -19.62 -5.99
C ALA A 154 14.33 -20.44 -5.38
N GLY A 155 13.35 -20.86 -6.19
CA GLY A 155 12.24 -21.72 -5.78
C GLY A 155 11.02 -20.97 -5.24
N PHE A 156 10.96 -19.64 -5.40
CA PHE A 156 9.82 -18.84 -4.99
C PHE A 156 8.78 -18.74 -6.10
N GLU A 157 7.50 -18.70 -5.73
CA GLU A 157 6.45 -18.21 -6.62
C GLU A 157 6.63 -16.70 -6.77
N VAL A 158 6.45 -16.16 -7.97
CA VAL A 158 6.56 -14.72 -8.22
C VAL A 158 5.29 -14.21 -8.90
N ILE A 159 4.69 -13.18 -8.31
CA ILE A 159 3.44 -12.58 -8.78
C ILE A 159 3.56 -11.06 -8.93
N SER A 160 2.61 -10.48 -9.68
CA SER A 160 2.36 -9.05 -9.74
C SER A 160 0.86 -8.80 -9.67
N PHE A 161 0.46 -7.72 -8.98
CA PHE A 161 -0.95 -7.36 -8.85
C PHE A 161 -1.48 -6.52 -10.01
N GLY A 162 -0.62 -6.15 -10.96
CA GLY A 162 -0.98 -5.40 -12.15
C GLY A 162 -0.28 -4.06 -12.26
N ARG A 163 -0.63 -3.33 -13.32
CA ARG A 163 0.02 -2.06 -13.66
C ARG A 163 -0.61 -0.92 -12.88
N ARG A 164 0.24 -0.02 -12.35
CA ARG A 164 -0.22 1.24 -11.75
C ARG A 164 -0.88 2.16 -12.78
N GLY A 165 -0.42 2.08 -14.04
CA GLY A 165 -0.80 2.97 -15.12
C GLY A 165 -0.14 4.34 -15.04
N TRP A 166 -0.29 5.13 -16.10
CA TRP A 166 0.18 6.51 -16.20
C TRP A 166 -0.83 7.33 -16.96
N ASN A 167 -1.08 8.57 -16.52
CA ASN A 167 -1.99 9.50 -17.19
C ASN A 167 -3.33 8.88 -17.66
N TYR A 168 -4.01 8.14 -16.77
CA TYR A 168 -5.29 7.42 -17.01
C TYR A 168 -5.22 6.18 -17.92
N GLU A 169 -4.05 5.87 -18.47
CA GLU A 169 -3.87 4.71 -19.34
C GLU A 169 -3.24 3.53 -18.58
N GLY A 170 -3.72 2.32 -18.89
CA GLY A 170 -3.12 1.07 -18.42
C GLY A 170 -3.20 0.81 -16.91
N THR A 171 -4.01 1.56 -16.16
CA THR A 171 -4.24 1.31 -14.72
C THR A 171 -5.05 0.03 -14.53
N ASP A 172 -4.50 -0.94 -13.80
CA ASP A 172 -5.26 -2.12 -13.39
C ASP A 172 -6.22 -1.76 -12.25
N ARG A 173 -7.50 -1.58 -12.61
CA ARG A 173 -8.57 -1.24 -11.66
C ARG A 173 -8.80 -2.33 -10.60
N ARG A 174 -8.33 -3.56 -10.85
CA ARG A 174 -8.44 -4.71 -9.95
C ARG A 174 -7.16 -4.95 -9.15
N PHE A 175 -6.17 -4.05 -9.18
CA PHE A 175 -4.91 -4.20 -8.45
C PHE A 175 -5.14 -4.53 -6.96
N LEU A 176 -5.88 -3.69 -6.24
CA LEU A 176 -6.12 -3.92 -4.81
C LEU A 176 -7.02 -5.14 -4.55
N TYR A 177 -7.91 -5.49 -5.47
CA TYR A 177 -8.72 -6.71 -5.37
C TYR A 177 -7.86 -7.97 -5.42
N LYS A 178 -6.91 -8.03 -6.36
CA LYS A 178 -5.95 -9.13 -6.47
C LYS A 178 -5.06 -9.21 -5.22
N GLN A 179 -4.65 -8.05 -4.70
CA GLN A 179 -3.85 -7.97 -3.49
C GLN A 179 -4.63 -8.45 -2.25
N LEU A 180 -5.91 -8.08 -2.10
CA LEU A 180 -6.77 -8.56 -1.01
C LEU A 180 -6.97 -10.07 -1.07
N ALA A 181 -7.24 -10.59 -2.28
CA ALA A 181 -7.39 -12.03 -2.48
C ALA A 181 -6.10 -12.79 -2.14
N ALA A 182 -4.92 -12.22 -2.44
CA ALA A 182 -3.65 -12.82 -2.06
C ALA A 182 -3.45 -12.79 -0.54
N PHE A 183 -3.61 -11.65 0.13
CA PHE A 183 -3.42 -11.57 1.58
C PHE A 183 -4.29 -12.55 2.36
N ARG A 184 -5.56 -12.68 1.98
CA ARG A 184 -6.49 -13.58 2.68
C ARG A 184 -6.15 -15.07 2.51
N ARG A 185 -5.35 -15.44 1.50
CA ARG A 185 -4.83 -16.81 1.35
C ARG A 185 -3.54 -17.06 2.14
N HIS A 186 -2.74 -16.02 2.36
CA HIS A 186 -1.45 -16.15 3.03
C HIS A 186 -1.57 -15.98 4.53
N LYS A 187 -0.80 -16.75 5.30
CA LYS A 187 -0.75 -16.59 6.75
C LYS A 187 0.07 -15.37 7.16
N ARG A 188 1.20 -15.15 6.48
CA ARG A 188 2.16 -14.08 6.79
C ARG A 188 2.27 -13.05 5.68
N VAL A 189 2.55 -11.81 6.06
CA VAL A 189 3.02 -10.74 5.17
C VAL A 189 4.40 -10.31 5.63
N ALA A 190 5.37 -10.27 4.73
CA ALA A 190 6.73 -9.88 5.07
C ALA A 190 7.29 -8.89 4.06
N ALA A 191 8.21 -8.03 4.50
CA ALA A 191 8.90 -7.09 3.63
C ALA A 191 10.27 -6.73 4.18
N ASN A 192 11.18 -6.27 3.32
CA ASN A 192 12.46 -5.70 3.78
C ASN A 192 12.37 -4.22 4.16
N ARG A 193 11.24 -3.57 3.91
CA ARG A 193 10.91 -2.25 4.45
C ARG A 193 9.45 -2.20 4.90
N LEU A 194 9.20 -1.45 5.98
CA LEU A 194 7.84 -1.12 6.37
C LEU A 194 7.18 -0.32 5.23
N SER A 195 6.04 -0.81 4.75
CA SER A 195 5.39 -0.32 3.54
C SER A 195 3.87 -0.43 3.63
N THR A 196 3.17 0.20 2.69
CA THR A 196 1.71 0.09 2.55
C THR A 196 1.21 -1.35 2.56
N ALA A 197 1.93 -2.25 1.89
CA ALA A 197 1.53 -3.64 1.76
C ALA A 197 1.53 -4.37 3.11
N VAL A 198 2.46 -4.06 4.00
CA VAL A 198 2.49 -4.63 5.37
C VAL A 198 1.22 -4.23 6.12
N PHE A 199 0.85 -2.95 6.11
CA PHE A 199 -0.38 -2.49 6.76
C PHE A 199 -1.63 -3.12 6.16
N TYR A 200 -1.71 -3.23 4.84
CA TYR A 200 -2.84 -3.89 4.17
C TYR A 200 -2.94 -5.37 4.52
N GLY A 201 -1.81 -6.09 4.57
CA GLY A 201 -1.76 -7.49 4.98
C GLY A 201 -2.20 -7.68 6.44
N ILE A 202 -1.74 -6.83 7.35
CA ILE A 202 -2.19 -6.85 8.76
C ILE A 202 -3.70 -6.65 8.86
N ALA A 203 -4.24 -5.65 8.15
CA ALA A 203 -5.67 -5.39 8.13
C ALA A 203 -6.46 -6.58 7.56
N ALA A 204 -5.92 -7.28 6.56
CA ALA A 204 -6.47 -8.52 6.00
C ALA A 204 -6.25 -9.76 6.89
N GLY A 205 -5.59 -9.61 8.04
CA GLY A 205 -5.42 -10.66 9.04
C GLY A 205 -4.10 -11.42 8.97
N CYS A 206 -3.12 -11.00 8.17
CA CYS A 206 -1.79 -11.65 8.13
C CYS A 206 -0.95 -11.33 9.37
N GLU A 207 -0.09 -12.27 9.75
CA GLU A 207 1.02 -12.05 10.69
C GLU A 207 2.15 -11.25 10.00
N PRO A 208 2.57 -10.09 10.52
CA PRO A 208 3.57 -9.26 9.84
C PRO A 208 5.02 -9.58 10.23
N ALA A 209 5.94 -9.31 9.29
CA ALA A 209 7.37 -9.29 9.51
C ALA A 209 8.04 -8.18 8.67
N VAL A 210 9.03 -7.49 9.24
CA VAL A 210 9.83 -6.48 8.52
C VAL A 210 11.30 -6.64 8.85
N TYR A 211 12.07 -7.26 7.96
CA TYR A 211 13.47 -7.62 8.20
C TYR A 211 14.28 -7.81 6.92
N GLY A 212 15.59 -7.99 7.08
CA GLY A 212 16.53 -8.19 5.98
C GLY A 212 17.16 -6.90 5.49
N ASP A 213 17.94 -7.00 4.41
CA ASP A 213 18.54 -5.84 3.77
C ASP A 213 17.43 -4.92 3.25
N PRO A 214 17.25 -3.71 3.81
CA PRO A 214 16.22 -2.79 3.34
C PRO A 214 16.48 -2.33 1.90
N MET A 215 17.67 -2.62 1.37
CA MET A 215 18.21 -2.13 0.11
C MET A 215 18.26 -0.60 0.09
N VAL A 216 18.91 -0.01 -0.91
CA VAL A 216 19.04 1.46 -0.99
C VAL A 216 18.77 1.91 -2.41
N MET A 217 18.00 3.00 -2.55
CA MET A 217 17.85 3.69 -3.83
C MET A 217 18.94 4.76 -3.94
N GLU A 218 19.60 4.83 -5.08
CA GLU A 218 20.61 5.87 -5.34
C GLU A 218 19.98 7.27 -5.19
N GLY A 219 20.57 8.12 -4.36
CA GLY A 219 20.05 9.47 -4.06
C GLY A 219 18.88 9.52 -3.06
N GLU A 220 18.60 8.44 -2.32
CA GLU A 220 17.57 8.44 -1.28
C GLU A 220 17.83 9.53 -0.23
N ASN A 221 16.87 10.45 -0.07
CA ASN A 221 16.99 11.52 0.91
C ASN A 221 16.54 11.00 2.30
N PRO A 222 17.46 10.91 3.29
CA PRO A 222 17.18 10.33 4.59
C PRO A 222 16.10 11.11 5.37
N LEU A 223 15.86 12.38 5.05
CA LEU A 223 14.84 13.21 5.71
C LEU A 223 13.42 12.71 5.45
N PHE A 224 13.18 11.91 4.41
CA PHE A 224 11.83 11.60 3.94
C PHE A 224 11.39 10.15 4.14
N GLY A 225 12.12 9.42 4.99
CA GLY A 225 11.82 8.02 5.28
C GLY A 225 13.00 7.10 5.04
N GLY A 226 14.23 7.59 5.24
CA GLY A 226 15.36 6.70 5.39
C GLY A 226 15.05 5.66 6.48
N VAL A 227 15.50 4.44 6.26
CA VAL A 227 15.20 3.25 7.07
C VAL A 227 15.32 3.52 8.58
N ALA A 228 16.36 4.25 9.00
CA ALA A 228 16.59 4.61 10.40
C ALA A 228 15.48 5.49 11.02
N ARG A 229 14.90 6.43 10.26
CA ARG A 229 13.80 7.27 10.76
C ARG A 229 12.53 6.45 10.96
N VAL A 230 12.23 5.55 10.03
CA VAL A 230 11.05 4.68 10.08
C VAL A 230 11.20 3.69 11.25
N ALA A 231 12.36 3.05 11.39
CA ALA A 231 12.66 2.16 12.52
C ALA A 231 12.53 2.86 13.89
N ARG A 232 12.88 4.15 13.99
CA ARG A 232 12.72 4.90 15.24
C ARG A 232 11.27 5.30 15.54
N LEU A 233 10.47 5.55 14.50
CA LEU A 233 9.08 6.01 14.67
C LEU A 233 8.09 4.86 14.85
N TRP A 234 8.42 3.67 14.33
CA TRP A 234 7.64 2.44 14.49
C TRP A 234 8.56 1.27 14.86
N PRO A 235 9.28 1.33 15.99
CA PRO A 235 10.21 0.25 16.38
C PRO A 235 9.50 -1.10 16.56
N GLU A 236 8.23 -1.08 16.97
CA GLU A 236 7.39 -2.26 17.15
C GLU A 236 7.04 -2.95 15.82
N MET A 237 7.19 -2.25 14.69
CA MET A 237 6.86 -2.76 13.35
C MET A 237 8.08 -3.35 12.63
N HIS A 238 9.18 -3.63 13.35
CA HIS A 238 10.41 -4.18 12.78
C HIS A 238 10.81 -5.48 13.48
N GLY A 239 11.28 -6.45 12.70
CA GLY A 239 11.69 -7.77 13.16
C GLY A 239 11.06 -8.91 12.37
N LYS A 240 11.60 -10.11 12.59
CA LYS A 240 11.10 -11.37 11.98
C LYS A 240 9.78 -11.85 12.58
N ASN A 241 9.52 -11.45 13.82
CA ASN A 241 8.30 -11.68 14.56
C ASN A 241 7.86 -10.36 15.19
N ILE A 242 6.67 -9.91 14.82
CA ILE A 242 6.07 -8.68 15.34
C ILE A 242 4.85 -9.08 16.16
N ASP A 243 4.64 -8.41 17.30
CA ASP A 243 3.45 -8.64 18.11
C ASP A 243 2.17 -8.28 17.34
N LEU A 244 1.29 -9.26 17.17
CA LEU A 244 0.14 -9.14 16.27
C LEU A 244 -0.90 -8.13 16.77
N ALA A 245 -1.11 -8.04 18.09
CA ALA A 245 -2.05 -7.09 18.66
C ALA A 245 -1.55 -5.65 18.43
N THR A 246 -0.30 -5.38 18.77
CA THR A 246 0.36 -4.09 18.53
C THR A 246 0.36 -3.71 17.05
N ALA A 247 0.66 -4.67 16.16
CA ALA A 247 0.65 -4.42 14.72
C ALA A 247 -0.74 -4.06 14.19
N ARG A 248 -1.80 -4.73 14.69
CA ARG A 248 -3.19 -4.42 14.31
C ARG A 248 -3.59 -3.02 14.76
N ASP A 249 -3.27 -2.65 15.99
CA ASP A 249 -3.56 -1.30 16.52
C ASP A 249 -2.86 -0.22 15.68
N ILE A 250 -1.59 -0.43 15.34
CA ILE A 250 -0.84 0.51 14.48
C ILE A 250 -1.43 0.54 13.06
N ALA A 251 -1.73 -0.62 12.47
CA ALA A 251 -2.31 -0.68 11.12
C ALA A 251 -3.66 0.03 11.06
N ASP A 252 -4.52 -0.16 12.05
CA ASP A 252 -5.82 0.51 12.12
C ASP A 252 -5.68 2.04 12.25
N GLN A 253 -4.67 2.52 12.99
CA GLN A 253 -4.36 3.94 13.08
C GLN A 253 -3.83 4.50 11.76
N GLU A 254 -2.84 3.84 11.15
CA GLU A 254 -2.18 4.31 9.93
C GLU A 254 -3.12 4.27 8.71
N LEU A 255 -3.98 3.25 8.62
CA LEU A 255 -5.02 3.11 7.59
C LEU A 255 -6.26 3.94 7.89
N GLY A 256 -6.39 4.48 9.11
CA GLY A 256 -7.50 5.34 9.51
C GLY A 256 -8.83 4.62 9.61
N ARG A 257 -8.87 3.44 10.24
CA ARG A 257 -10.11 2.67 10.47
C ARG A 257 -11.19 3.49 11.19
N ALA A 258 -10.79 4.30 12.16
CA ALA A 258 -11.70 5.20 12.89
C ALA A 258 -12.20 6.40 12.07
N TRP A 259 -11.71 6.57 10.84
CA TRP A 259 -12.00 7.71 9.95
C TRP A 259 -12.73 7.29 8.67
N LEU A 260 -13.26 6.08 8.61
CA LEU A 260 -14.11 5.66 7.50
C LEU A 260 -15.35 6.54 7.43
N ALA A 261 -15.55 7.13 6.26
CA ALA A 261 -16.67 8.00 5.96
C ALA A 261 -17.79 7.19 5.29
N SER A 262 -19.02 7.53 5.63
CA SER A 262 -20.19 6.99 4.97
C SER A 262 -20.23 7.35 3.47
N PRO A 263 -21.00 6.62 2.65
CA PRO A 263 -21.25 6.99 1.26
C PRO A 263 -21.71 8.45 1.09
N ALA A 264 -22.59 8.94 1.96
CA ALA A 264 -23.11 10.31 1.90
C ALA A 264 -22.03 11.36 2.20
N GLU A 265 -21.19 11.11 3.20
CA GLU A 265 -20.08 12.01 3.55
C GLU A 265 -19.07 12.09 2.41
N LEU A 266 -18.68 10.96 1.80
CA LEU A 266 -17.76 10.95 0.68
C LEU A 266 -18.35 11.65 -0.56
N ARG A 267 -19.63 11.42 -0.87
CA ARG A 267 -20.30 12.11 -1.99
C ARG A 267 -20.29 13.63 -1.79
N MET A 268 -20.54 14.10 -0.58
CA MET A 268 -20.47 15.52 -0.23
C MET A 268 -19.03 16.05 -0.33
N LEU A 269 -18.05 15.36 0.26
CA LEU A 269 -16.65 15.78 0.26
C LEU A 269 -16.05 15.85 -1.15
N PHE A 270 -16.40 14.90 -2.01
CA PHE A 270 -15.87 14.82 -3.37
C PHE A 270 -16.65 15.63 -4.40
N ASP A 271 -17.77 16.26 -4.01
CA ASP A 271 -18.69 16.94 -4.93
C ASP A 271 -19.20 15.98 -6.01
N TRP A 272 -19.60 14.78 -5.58
CA TRP A 272 -20.18 13.69 -6.41
C TRP A 272 -21.70 13.58 -6.28
N ASN A 273 -22.34 14.56 -5.63
CA ASN A 273 -23.80 14.63 -5.63
C ASN A 273 -24.29 14.87 -7.06
N GLU A 274 -25.41 14.24 -7.42
CA GLU A 274 -26.12 14.61 -8.64
C GLU A 274 -26.41 16.11 -8.57
N ARG A 275 -25.95 16.85 -9.58
CA ARG A 275 -26.33 18.23 -9.75
C ARG A 275 -27.58 18.19 -10.63
N ASP A 276 -28.69 18.61 -10.06
CA ASP A 276 -29.91 18.92 -10.82
C ASP A 276 -29.61 19.90 -11.98
#